data_AF-A0A553SJM6-F1
#
_entry.id   AF-A0A553SJM6-F1
#
_cell.length_a   1.000
_cell.length_b   1.000
_cell.length_c   1.000
_cell.angle_alpha   90.00
_cell.angle_beta   90.00
_cell.angle_gamma   90.00
#
_symmetry.space_group_name_H-M   'P 1'
#
loop_
_entity.id
_entity.type
_entity.pdbx_description
1 polymer ?
#
loop_
_entity_poly.entity_id
_entity_poly.type
_entity_poly.pdbx_seq_one_letter_code
_entity_poly.pdbx_strand_id
1 'polypeptide(L)'
;MVIQNISTSNTTAISAITNNNSSSLESRKKQLESQLSRLEQNEQLSAEKKEQQEKTIKQQITKIDEQLTSLQSSSKASLTATKQQDTLSISKEAYALFAKKNAS
;
A
#
# COMPACT_ATOMS: atom_id res chain seq x y z
N MET A 1 13.54 -36.65 -0.99
CA MET A 1 13.32 -35.55 -1.96
C MET A 1 12.76 -34.38 -1.16
N VAL A 2 13.55 -33.34 -0.96
CA VAL A 2 13.17 -32.16 -0.15
C VAL A 2 12.46 -31.19 -1.09
N ILE A 3 11.15 -31.03 -0.94
CA ILE A 3 10.41 -29.97 -1.64
C ILE A 3 10.63 -28.70 -0.82
N GLN A 4 11.57 -27.88 -1.29
CA GLN A 4 11.85 -26.57 -0.70
C GLN A 4 10.66 -25.66 -1.08
N ASN A 5 9.73 -25.45 -0.14
CA ASN A 5 8.67 -24.45 -0.24
C ASN A 5 9.30 -23.04 -0.27
N ILE A 6 9.58 -22.52 -1.46
CA ILE A 6 9.99 -21.13 -1.67
C ILE A 6 8.80 -20.38 -2.28
N SER A 7 7.80 -20.02 -1.48
CA SER A 7 6.76 -19.07 -1.91
C SER A 7 6.11 -18.30 -0.75
N THR A 8 6.88 -17.96 0.29
CA THR A 8 6.40 -17.10 1.39
C THR A 8 7.21 -15.81 1.54
N SER A 9 8.37 -15.69 0.88
CA SER A 9 9.29 -14.57 1.10
C SER A 9 8.90 -13.28 0.36
N ASN A 10 8.16 -13.35 -0.74
CA ASN A 10 7.81 -12.14 -1.52
C ASN A 10 6.58 -11.39 -0.97
N THR A 11 5.60 -12.08 -0.39
CA THR A 11 4.38 -11.44 0.15
C THR A 11 4.67 -10.65 1.42
N THR A 12 5.48 -11.17 2.34
CA THR A 12 5.86 -10.46 3.57
C THR A 12 6.71 -9.21 3.29
N ALA A 13 7.64 -9.28 2.33
CA ALA A 13 8.48 -8.15 1.96
C ALA A 13 7.69 -7.01 1.28
N ILE A 14 6.77 -7.35 0.36
CA ILE A 14 5.92 -6.36 -0.33
C ILE A 14 4.93 -5.70 0.64
N SER A 15 4.34 -6.47 1.56
CA SER A 15 3.47 -5.92 2.61
C SER A 15 4.23 -5.02 3.59
N ALA A 16 5.46 -5.37 3.97
CA ALA A 16 6.28 -4.54 4.86
C ALA A 16 6.69 -3.20 4.22
N ILE A 17 7.06 -3.21 2.93
CA ILE A 17 7.42 -1.98 2.19
C ILE A 17 6.19 -1.07 2.03
N THR A 18 5.05 -1.64 1.66
CA THR A 18 3.79 -0.88 1.53
C THR A 18 3.35 -0.28 2.87
N ASN A 19 3.48 -1.03 3.97
CA ASN A 19 3.16 -0.55 5.31
C ASN A 19 4.08 0.60 5.77
N ASN A 20 5.39 0.49 5.51
CA ASN A 20 6.33 1.56 5.83
C ASN A 20 6.04 2.84 5.04
N ASN A 21 5.75 2.72 3.74
CA ASN A 21 5.38 3.87 2.90
C ASN A 21 4.07 4.52 3.36
N SER A 22 3.06 3.72 3.71
CA SER A 22 1.79 4.20 4.25
C SER A 22 1.99 4.98 5.56
N SER A 23 2.77 4.42 6.50
CA SER A 23 3.03 5.06 7.80
C SER A 23 3.76 6.41 7.68
N SER A 24 4.67 6.53 6.70
CA SER A 24 5.40 7.77 6.41
C SER A 24 4.46 8.84 5.84
N LEU A 25 3.59 8.46 4.90
CA LEU A 25 2.57 9.34 4.32
C LEU A 25 1.56 9.82 5.38
N GLU A 26 1.09 8.92 6.24
CA GLU A 26 0.18 9.26 7.35
C GLU A 26 0.83 10.25 8.33
N SER A 27 2.11 10.04 8.66
CA SER A 27 2.87 10.95 9.52
C SER A 27 3.01 12.33 8.89
N ARG A 28 3.27 12.38 7.58
CA ARG A 28 3.37 13.63 6.83
C ARG A 28 2.03 14.37 6.72
N LYS A 29 0.92 13.63 6.57
CA LYS A 29 -0.44 14.18 6.64
C LYS A 29 -0.70 14.85 7.98
N LYS A 30 -0.42 14.17 9.10
CA LYS A 30 -0.58 14.75 10.45
C LYS A 30 0.27 16.00 10.66
N GLN A 31 1.48 16.03 10.12
CA GLN A 31 2.33 17.23 10.17
C GLN A 31 1.71 18.40 9.41
N LEU A 32 1.14 18.15 8.23
CA LEU A 32 0.44 19.17 7.43
C LEU A 32 -0.85 19.65 8.11
N GLU A 33 -1.61 18.77 8.73
CA GLU A 33 -2.79 19.13 9.54
C GLU A 33 -2.41 20.01 10.74
N SER A 34 -1.30 19.69 11.41
CA SER A 34 -0.78 20.55 12.49
C SER A 34 -0.33 21.92 11.98
N GLN A 35 0.29 21.98 10.79
CA GLN A 35 0.65 23.26 10.16
C GLN A 35 -0.59 24.07 9.80
N LEU A 36 -1.64 23.44 9.28
CA LEU A 36 -2.92 24.08 8.98
C LEU A 36 -3.52 24.71 10.24
N SER A 37 -3.59 23.96 11.34
CA SER A 37 -4.14 24.45 12.60
C SER A 37 -3.33 25.61 13.19
N ARG A 38 -2.00 25.56 13.11
CA ARG A 38 -1.12 26.67 13.52
C ARG A 38 -1.29 27.89 12.64
N LEU A 39 -1.50 27.69 11.34
CA LEU A 39 -1.74 28.75 10.37
C LEU A 39 -3.07 29.47 10.67
N GLU A 40 -4.12 28.70 10.95
CA GLU A 40 -5.44 29.21 11.36
C GLU A 40 -5.37 30.06 12.64
N GLN A 41 -4.50 29.70 13.59
CA GLN A 41 -4.30 30.47 14.83
C GLN A 41 -3.34 31.66 14.67
N ASN A 42 -2.65 31.79 13.53
CA ASN A 42 -1.74 32.91 13.31
C ASN A 42 -2.52 34.16 12.87
N GLU A 43 -2.59 35.15 13.76
CA GLU A 43 -3.24 36.45 13.54
C GLU A 43 -2.31 37.49 12.90
N GLN A 44 -0.99 37.23 12.86
CA GLN A 44 0.00 38.15 12.28
C GLN A 44 0.14 38.00 10.76
N LEU A 45 -0.36 36.91 10.17
CA LEU A 45 -0.37 36.72 8.72
C LEU A 45 -1.51 37.50 8.07
N SER A 46 -1.24 38.13 6.91
CA SER A 46 -2.31 38.70 6.10
C SER A 46 -3.27 37.60 5.63
N ALA A 47 -4.56 37.94 5.56
CA ALA A 47 -5.61 37.00 5.15
C ALA A 47 -5.31 36.33 3.80
N GLU A 48 -4.80 37.10 2.83
CA GLU A 48 -4.46 36.59 1.49
C GLU A 48 -3.28 35.59 1.52
N LYS A 49 -2.24 35.85 2.32
CA LYS A 49 -1.13 34.89 2.49
C LYS A 49 -1.57 33.63 3.23
N LYS A 50 -2.46 33.81 4.21
CA LYS A 50 -3.04 32.72 4.99
C LYS A 50 -3.88 31.81 4.10
N GLU A 51 -4.77 32.37 3.28
CA GLU A 51 -5.59 31.62 2.32
C GLU A 51 -4.72 30.86 1.30
N GLN A 52 -3.68 31.50 0.77
CA GLN A 52 -2.77 30.86 -0.19
C GLN A 52 -2.00 29.67 0.43
N GLN A 53 -1.52 29.83 1.67
CA GLN A 53 -0.86 28.75 2.40
C GLN A 53 -1.82 27.63 2.77
N GLU A 54 -3.03 27.96 3.22
CA GLU A 54 -4.07 27.00 3.56
C GLU A 54 -4.46 26.15 2.34
N LYS A 55 -4.66 26.80 1.19
CA LYS A 55 -4.95 26.12 -0.09
C LYS A 55 -3.81 25.18 -0.50
N THR A 56 -2.57 25.61 -0.32
CA THR A 56 -1.38 24.80 -0.64
C THR A 56 -1.29 23.57 0.26
N ILE A 57 -1.49 23.74 1.57
CA ILE A 57 -1.45 22.65 2.54
C ILE A 57 -2.59 21.66 2.28
N LYS A 58 -3.82 22.15 2.03
CA LYS A 58 -4.97 21.29 1.68
C LYS A 58 -4.71 20.48 0.43
N GLN A 59 -4.15 21.08 -0.63
CA GLN A 59 -3.78 20.35 -1.85
C GLN A 59 -2.72 19.27 -1.59
N GLN A 60 -1.75 19.52 -0.71
CA GLN A 60 -0.75 18.51 -0.34
C GLN A 60 -1.37 17.35 0.44
N ILE A 61 -2.31 17.64 1.36
CA ILE A 61 -3.07 16.60 2.07
C ILE A 61 -3.87 15.74 1.08
N THR A 62 -4.59 16.35 0.13
CA THR A 62 -5.35 15.60 -0.89
C THR A 62 -4.46 14.67 -1.71
N LYS A 63 -3.27 15.15 -2.13
CA LYS A 63 -2.30 14.30 -2.86
C LYS A 63 -1.83 13.11 -2.03
N ILE A 64 -1.62 13.31 -0.72
CA ILE A 64 -1.24 12.23 0.19
C ILE A 64 -2.38 11.20 0.32
N ASP A 65 -3.63 11.66 0.42
CA ASP A 65 -4.79 10.78 0.50
C ASP A 65 -4.99 9.95 -0.79
N GLU A 66 -4.77 10.55 -1.95
CA GLU A 66 -4.77 9.82 -3.24
C GLU A 66 -3.65 8.76 -3.28
N GLN A 67 -2.45 9.10 -2.81
CA GLN A 67 -1.32 8.16 -2.73
C GLN A 67 -1.61 7.00 -1.78
N LEU A 68 -2.17 7.27 -0.60
CA LEU A 68 -2.59 6.24 0.36
C LEU A 68 -3.65 5.30 -0.24
N THR A 69 -4.64 5.87 -0.92
CA THR A 69 -5.71 5.09 -1.58
C THR A 69 -5.16 4.22 -2.70
N SER A 70 -4.21 4.73 -3.47
CA SER A 70 -3.52 4.00 -4.54
C SER A 70 -2.65 2.86 -3.99
N LEU A 71 -1.90 3.10 -2.91
CA LEU A 71 -1.11 2.07 -2.21
C LEU A 71 -2.00 0.95 -1.66
N GLN A 72 -3.15 1.28 -1.08
CA GLN A 72 -4.11 0.28 -0.62
C GLN A 72 -4.69 -0.54 -1.78
N SER A 73 -5.02 0.10 -2.91
CA SER A 73 -5.61 -0.55 -4.07
C SER A 73 -4.61 -1.48 -4.78
N SER A 74 -3.38 -1.03 -4.96
CA SER A 74 -2.28 -1.83 -5.52
C SER A 74 -1.92 -3.02 -4.63
N SER A 75 -1.93 -2.86 -3.31
CA SER A 75 -1.74 -3.97 -2.37
C SER A 75 -2.81 -5.06 -2.52
N LYS A 76 -4.09 -4.67 -2.67
CA LYS A 76 -5.21 -5.61 -2.86
C LYS A 76 -5.11 -6.37 -4.18
N ALA A 77 -4.74 -5.67 -5.26
CA ALA A 77 -4.53 -6.28 -6.58
C ALA A 77 -3.37 -7.29 -6.55
N SER A 78 -2.25 -6.94 -5.90
CA SER A 78 -1.09 -7.83 -5.75
C SER A 78 -1.44 -9.12 -5.00
N LEU A 79 -2.16 -9.03 -3.86
CA LEU A 79 -2.59 -10.19 -3.09
C LEU A 79 -3.52 -11.12 -3.89
N THR A 80 -4.40 -10.55 -4.72
CA THR A 80 -5.33 -11.31 -5.56
C THR A 80 -4.59 -12.06 -6.67
N ALA A 81 -3.63 -11.40 -7.32
CA ALA A 81 -2.79 -12.02 -8.34
C ALA A 81 -1.96 -13.18 -7.78
N THR A 82 -1.36 -13.02 -6.59
CA THR A 82 -0.62 -14.11 -5.93
C THR A 82 -1.52 -15.29 -5.62
N LYS A 83 -2.71 -15.07 -5.04
CA LYS A 83 -3.66 -16.16 -4.77
C LYS A 83 -4.06 -16.94 -6.03
N GLN A 84 -4.29 -16.25 -7.15
CA GLN A 84 -4.61 -16.91 -8.42
C GLN A 84 -3.43 -17.74 -8.95
N GLN A 85 -2.21 -17.22 -8.83
CA GLN A 85 -1.01 -17.95 -9.24
C GLN A 85 -0.76 -19.19 -8.38
N ASP A 86 -0.99 -19.10 -7.08
CA ASP A 86 -0.86 -20.21 -6.14
C ASP A 86 -1.89 -21.31 -6.45
N THR A 87 -3.17 -20.95 -6.66
CA THR A 87 -4.21 -21.94 -6.98
C THR A 87 -3.95 -22.65 -8.31
N LEU A 88 -3.46 -21.94 -9.32
CA LEU A 88 -3.04 -22.52 -10.60
C LEU A 88 -1.87 -23.49 -10.42
N SER A 89 -0.87 -23.13 -9.62
CA SER A 89 0.31 -23.97 -9.36
C SER A 89 -0.07 -25.25 -8.62
N ILE A 90 -0.87 -25.13 -7.55
CA ILE A 90 -1.38 -26.27 -6.78
C ILE A 90 -2.22 -27.21 -7.67
N SER A 91 -3.07 -26.64 -8.52
CA SER A 91 -3.93 -27.44 -9.42
C SER A 91 -3.09 -28.24 -10.44
N LYS A 92 -2.04 -27.64 -11.00
CA LYS A 92 -1.11 -28.33 -11.91
C LYS A 92 -0.36 -29.45 -11.21
N GLU A 93 0.10 -29.22 -10.00
CA GLU A 93 0.82 -30.22 -9.20
C GLU A 93 -0.09 -31.39 -8.80
N ALA A 94 -1.31 -31.10 -8.34
CA ALA A 94 -2.32 -32.11 -8.01
C ALA A 94 -2.67 -32.99 -9.23
N TYR A 95 -2.82 -32.37 -10.41
CA TYR A 95 -3.08 -33.10 -11.65
C TYR A 95 -1.89 -33.99 -12.03
N ALA A 96 -0.65 -33.49 -11.93
CA ALA A 96 0.54 -34.28 -12.21
C ALA A 96 0.67 -35.49 -11.27
N LEU A 97 0.34 -35.33 -9.98
CA LEU A 97 0.33 -36.44 -9.01
C LEU A 97 -0.76 -37.47 -9.33
N PHE A 98 -1.95 -37.03 -9.71
CA PHE A 98 -3.03 -37.92 -10.13
C PHE A 98 -2.65 -38.70 -11.40
N ALA A 99 -2.14 -38.01 -12.42
CA ALA A 99 -1.69 -38.64 -13.66
C ALA A 99 -0.59 -39.67 -13.40
N LYS A 100 0.39 -39.33 -12.56
CA LYS A 100 1.48 -40.24 -12.17
C LYS A 100 0.97 -41.46 -11.39
N LYS A 101 -0.05 -41.28 -10.54
CA LYS A 101 -0.68 -42.39 -9.79
C LYS A 101 -1.44 -43.36 -10.70
N ASN A 102 -2.06 -42.87 -11.77
CA ASN A 102 -2.85 -43.70 -12.68
C ASN A 102 -2.08 -44.20 -13.91
N ALA A 103 -0.81 -43.78 -14.07
CA ALA A 103 0.08 -44.25 -15.12
C ALA A 103 1.02 -45.39 -14.65
N SER A 104 0.78 -45.94 -13.46
CA SER A 104 1.49 -47.09 -12.88
C SER A 104 0.54 -48.26 -12.66
#